data_AF-A0A4R6VM01-F1
#
_entry.id   AF-A0A4R6VM01-F1
#
_cell.length_a   1.000
_cell.length_b   1.000
_cell.length_c   1.000
_cell.angle_alpha   90.00
_cell.angle_beta   90.00
_cell.angle_gamma   90.00
#
_symmetry.space_group_name_H-M   'P 1'
#
loop_
_entity.id
_entity.type
_entity.pdbx_description
1 polymer ?
#
loop_
_entity_poly.entity_id
_entity_poly.type
_entity_poly.pdbx_seq_one_letter_code
_entity_poly.pdbx_strand_id
1 'polypeptide(L)'
;MGRRKWVGAGLGAGLVAAVGVGLVVAPAGAAAAPVLPPISPEDLVSSVMTAQRGPLAGEVEVDNALGLPAVPGAPQLANGTSTIRVWSGGEGRGRVAIPSPDGERTLVSDGTTRWAYDSQDRTATRSPAGDHQGPPEGAPGQDQDPTTAATQAIATLRQTSTVAVDGTAEVAGRAAYQLVLTPQPTERTLLREVRVAVDAETRLPLQLTVLAQGSAEPALQVGFSEITYGPQDPSLFTFTPPPGTTVRDGQDGGRPDGQQGRPEGERRTVGDGWDTVIVGRAPAREGGEQQQRPEGAPDLSALGTPVSGPWGSGRAITTAVATVIVTDDGRIAAGAVPQQVLTEALAQ
;
A
#
# COMPACT_ATOMS: atom_id res chain seq x y z
N MET A 1 -59.17 36.53 46.18
CA MET A 1 -58.06 35.61 46.58
C MET A 1 -57.89 34.58 45.46
N GLY A 2 -56.80 34.39 44.73
CA GLY A 2 -55.53 35.08 44.55
C GLY A 2 -54.91 34.46 43.29
N ARG A 3 -54.71 35.26 42.23
CA ARG A 3 -54.04 34.85 40.99
C ARG A 3 -52.53 34.86 41.25
N ARG A 4 -51.85 33.71 41.11
CA ARG A 4 -50.37 33.67 41.09
C ARG A 4 -49.90 33.98 39.68
N LYS A 5 -49.26 35.14 39.52
CA LYS A 5 -48.31 35.44 38.45
C LYS A 5 -46.94 34.97 38.92
N TRP A 6 -46.18 34.29 38.06
CA TRP A 6 -44.72 34.31 38.09
C TRP A 6 -44.19 34.56 36.68
N VAL A 7 -43.14 35.38 36.66
CA VAL A 7 -42.37 35.95 35.56
C VAL A 7 -41.06 35.16 35.43
N GLY A 8 -40.47 35.14 34.24
CA GLY A 8 -39.06 34.77 33.97
C GLY A 8 -38.95 33.67 32.92
N ALA A 9 -38.68 33.95 31.65
CA ALA A 9 -37.40 34.33 31.03
C ALA A 9 -36.38 33.17 30.94
N GLY A 10 -36.04 32.78 29.70
CA GLY A 10 -34.65 32.55 29.29
C GLY A 10 -34.22 31.12 28.90
N LEU A 11 -33.62 31.05 27.69
CA LEU A 11 -32.54 30.14 27.24
C LEU A 11 -32.97 28.71 26.84
N GLY A 12 -32.74 28.19 25.63
CA GLY A 12 -31.71 28.49 24.63
C GLY A 12 -30.45 27.66 24.91
N ALA A 13 -29.98 26.92 23.90
CA ALA A 13 -28.82 26.02 23.87
C ALA A 13 -29.05 24.64 24.54
N GLY A 14 -28.58 23.51 24.01
CA GLY A 14 -27.65 23.25 22.92
C GLY A 14 -27.17 21.82 23.15
N LEU A 15 -27.29 20.96 22.14
CA LEU A 15 -26.71 19.62 22.17
C LEU A 15 -25.18 19.76 22.33
N VAL A 16 -24.69 19.52 23.54
CA VAL A 16 -23.26 19.35 23.78
C VAL A 16 -22.86 18.02 23.17
N ALA A 17 -22.34 18.07 21.94
CA ALA A 17 -21.45 17.03 21.44
C ALA A 17 -20.22 17.05 22.37
N ALA A 18 -20.11 16.05 23.23
CA ALA A 18 -18.96 15.88 24.10
C ALA A 18 -17.75 15.51 23.22
N VAL A 19 -17.00 16.52 22.78
CA VAL A 19 -15.60 16.35 22.36
C VAL A 19 -14.81 16.03 23.62
N GLY A 20 -14.63 14.74 23.88
CA GLY A 20 -13.73 14.28 24.93
C GLY A 20 -12.29 14.56 24.51
N VAL A 21 -11.73 15.68 24.96
CA VAL A 21 -10.28 15.88 24.98
C VAL A 21 -9.75 14.98 26.10
N GLY A 22 -9.43 13.74 25.76
CA GLY A 22 -8.65 12.86 26.63
C GLY A 22 -7.23 13.39 26.71
N LEU A 23 -6.83 13.87 27.90
CA LEU A 23 -5.44 14.19 28.21
C LEU A 23 -4.66 12.87 28.20
N VAL A 24 -4.04 12.54 27.06
CA VAL A 24 -3.06 11.45 26.97
C VAL A 24 -1.82 11.91 27.73
N VAL A 25 -1.58 11.32 28.90
CA VAL A 25 -0.31 11.48 29.62
C VAL A 25 0.74 10.70 28.84
N ALA A 26 1.49 11.39 27.98
CA ALA A 26 2.61 10.80 27.27
C ALA A 26 3.72 10.42 28.27
N PRO A 27 4.38 9.26 28.12
CA PRO A 27 5.57 8.96 28.91
C PRO A 27 6.65 10.03 28.65
N ALA A 28 7.28 10.50 29.73
CA ALA A 28 8.35 11.48 29.65
C ALA A 28 9.48 10.96 28.75
N GLY A 29 9.63 11.55 27.57
CA GLY A 29 10.62 11.15 26.56
C GLY A 29 10.11 11.14 25.12
N ALA A 30 8.79 11.12 24.89
CA ALA A 30 8.24 11.36 23.56
C ALA A 30 8.36 12.86 23.23
N ALA A 31 9.12 13.20 22.18
CA ALA A 31 9.05 14.54 21.62
C ALA A 31 7.58 14.88 21.35
N ALA A 32 7.15 16.08 21.76
CA ALA A 32 5.77 16.49 21.54
C ALA A 32 5.51 16.48 20.03
N ALA A 33 4.41 15.84 19.62
CA ALA A 33 4.02 15.81 18.22
C ALA A 33 3.91 17.26 17.69
N PRO A 34 4.38 17.54 16.46
CA PRO A 34 4.38 18.89 15.92
C PRO A 34 2.98 19.50 15.90
N VAL A 35 2.82 20.75 16.37
CA VAL A 35 1.52 21.43 16.31
C VAL A 35 1.33 22.05 14.94
N LEU A 36 0.42 21.49 14.14
CA LEU A 36 0.12 21.97 12.79
C LEU A 36 -1.29 22.57 12.71
N PRO A 37 -1.54 23.53 11.79
CA PRO A 37 -2.89 24.04 11.54
C PRO A 37 -3.84 22.91 11.15
N PRO A 38 -5.11 22.91 11.62
CA PRO A 38 -6.07 21.88 11.25
C PRO A 38 -6.34 21.88 9.74
N ILE A 39 -6.51 20.70 9.17
CA ILE A 39 -6.82 20.49 7.75
C ILE A 39 -7.86 19.37 7.64
N SER A 40 -8.79 19.50 6.69
CA SER A 40 -9.76 18.45 6.41
C SER A 40 -9.09 17.28 5.66
N PRO A 41 -9.64 16.04 5.74
CA PRO A 41 -9.17 14.93 4.91
C PRO A 41 -9.19 15.24 3.41
N GLU A 42 -10.23 15.93 2.93
CA GLU A 42 -10.41 16.31 1.54
C GLU A 42 -9.34 17.29 1.08
N ASP A 43 -9.07 18.33 1.86
CA ASP A 43 -8.04 19.31 1.56
C ASP A 43 -6.65 18.66 1.60
N LEU A 44 -6.40 17.77 2.56
CA LEU A 44 -5.14 17.05 2.65
C LEU A 44 -4.92 16.18 1.41
N VAL A 45 -5.90 15.35 1.01
CA VAL A 45 -5.78 14.50 -0.19
C VAL A 45 -5.68 15.35 -1.46
N SER A 46 -6.49 16.42 -1.59
CA SER A 46 -6.40 17.34 -2.72
C SER A 46 -5.01 17.97 -2.81
N SER A 47 -4.39 18.31 -1.68
CA SER A 47 -3.05 18.89 -1.66
C SER A 47 -1.95 17.89 -2.02
N VAL A 48 -2.13 16.60 -1.72
CA VAL A 48 -1.22 15.52 -2.17
C VAL A 48 -1.32 15.34 -3.70
N MET A 49 -2.52 15.45 -4.26
CA MET A 49 -2.75 15.29 -5.71
C MET A 49 -2.15 16.43 -6.53
N THR A 50 -2.13 17.65 -6.00
CA THR A 50 -1.57 18.84 -6.67
C THR A 50 -0.12 19.13 -6.31
N ALA A 51 0.45 18.38 -5.36
CA ALA A 51 1.82 18.54 -4.91
C ALA A 51 2.82 18.39 -6.07
N GLN A 52 3.66 19.41 -6.27
CA GLN A 52 4.75 19.32 -7.23
C GLN A 52 5.88 18.48 -6.64
N ARG A 53 6.24 17.41 -7.32
CA ARG A 53 7.30 16.50 -6.88
C ARG A 53 8.64 17.02 -7.37
N GLY A 54 9.37 17.67 -6.47
CA GLY A 54 10.74 18.10 -6.70
C GLY A 54 11.73 16.94 -6.65
N PRO A 55 12.99 17.18 -7.08
CA PRO A 55 14.08 16.26 -6.87
C PRO A 55 14.30 15.97 -5.38
N LEU A 56 14.57 14.70 -5.06
CA LEU A 56 14.80 14.24 -3.68
C LEU A 56 15.74 13.03 -3.65
N ALA A 57 16.34 12.81 -2.50
CA ALA A 57 16.97 11.57 -2.10
C ALA A 57 16.35 11.10 -0.79
N GLY A 58 16.21 9.79 -0.60
CA GLY A 58 15.75 9.27 0.68
C GLY A 58 16.09 7.81 0.87
N GLU A 59 16.09 7.42 2.13
CA GLU A 59 16.13 6.04 2.57
C GLU A 59 14.75 5.68 3.12
N VAL A 60 14.19 4.60 2.59
CA VAL A 60 12.88 4.06 2.95
C VAL A 60 13.11 2.75 3.68
N GLU A 61 12.56 2.65 4.88
CA GLU A 61 12.52 1.43 5.65
C GLU A 61 11.15 0.75 5.47
N VAL A 62 11.20 -0.56 5.25
CA VAL A 62 10.03 -1.44 5.21
C VAL A 62 10.15 -2.41 6.37
N ASP A 63 9.31 -2.24 7.38
CA ASP A 63 9.12 -3.20 8.46
C ASP A 63 7.89 -4.06 8.14
N ASN A 64 8.14 -5.34 7.91
CA ASN A 64 7.13 -6.31 7.54
C ASN A 64 6.95 -7.35 8.66
N ALA A 65 5.85 -7.24 9.39
CA ALA A 65 5.44 -8.18 10.44
C ALA A 65 4.20 -9.00 10.01
N LEU A 66 3.98 -9.18 8.71
CA LEU A 66 2.78 -9.82 8.20
C LEU A 66 2.68 -11.31 8.56
N GLY A 67 3.79 -11.99 8.86
CA GLY A 67 3.82 -13.44 9.01
C GLY A 67 4.05 -14.18 7.69
N LEU A 68 4.56 -13.49 6.67
CA LEU A 68 4.73 -14.09 5.34
C LEU A 68 5.93 -15.05 5.34
N PRO A 69 5.78 -16.27 4.77
CA PRO A 69 6.91 -17.14 4.51
C PRO A 69 7.83 -16.50 3.46
N ALA A 70 9.10 -16.85 3.47
CA ALA A 70 10.05 -16.38 2.46
C ALA A 70 9.59 -16.82 1.05
N VAL A 71 9.43 -15.84 0.15
CA VAL A 71 9.06 -16.09 -1.25
C VAL A 71 10.32 -16.04 -2.13
N PRO A 72 10.65 -17.10 -2.88
CA PRO A 72 11.79 -17.07 -3.80
C PRO A 72 11.69 -15.92 -4.79
N GLY A 73 12.81 -15.24 -5.03
CA GLY A 73 12.87 -14.09 -5.94
C GLY A 73 12.31 -12.79 -5.36
N ALA A 74 11.66 -12.80 -4.21
CA ALA A 74 11.25 -11.59 -3.48
C ALA A 74 11.53 -11.70 -1.96
N PRO A 75 12.78 -12.00 -1.55
CA PRO A 75 13.12 -12.16 -0.14
C PRO A 75 12.84 -10.89 0.69
N GLN A 76 12.89 -9.70 0.07
CA GLN A 76 12.56 -8.43 0.71
C GLN A 76 11.07 -8.27 1.09
N LEU A 77 10.19 -9.14 0.56
CA LEU A 77 8.77 -9.19 0.95
C LEU A 77 8.51 -10.22 2.06
N ALA A 78 9.53 -10.95 2.51
CA ALA A 78 9.43 -11.79 3.69
C ALA A 78 9.33 -10.93 4.96
N ASN A 79 8.98 -11.57 6.07
CA ASN A 79 9.03 -10.90 7.37
C ASN A 79 10.41 -10.33 7.68
N GLY A 80 10.43 -9.17 8.32
CA GLY A 80 11.64 -8.46 8.75
C GLY A 80 11.75 -7.06 8.14
N THR A 81 12.92 -6.46 8.36
CA THR A 81 13.22 -5.11 7.91
C THR A 81 13.98 -5.14 6.59
N SER A 82 13.60 -4.28 5.65
CA SER A 82 14.40 -4.02 4.45
C SER A 82 14.53 -2.53 4.20
N THR A 83 15.65 -2.15 3.60
CA THR A 83 15.97 -0.77 3.27
C THR A 83 15.92 -0.59 1.76
N ILE A 84 15.33 0.50 1.30
CA ILE A 84 15.27 0.90 -0.10
C ILE A 84 15.79 2.32 -0.20
N ARG A 85 16.74 2.56 -1.11
CA ARG A 85 17.22 3.92 -1.38
C ARG A 85 16.58 4.46 -2.64
N VAL A 86 16.08 5.68 -2.59
CA VAL A 86 15.35 6.32 -3.68
C VAL A 86 15.96 7.68 -4.01
N TRP A 87 16.09 7.95 -5.30
CA TRP A 87 16.49 9.26 -5.83
C TRP A 87 15.54 9.66 -6.95
N SER A 88 15.09 10.90 -6.93
CA SER A 88 14.29 11.53 -7.98
C SER A 88 15.05 12.74 -8.52
N GLY A 89 15.22 12.79 -9.84
CA GLY A 89 15.84 13.92 -10.55
C GLY A 89 14.83 14.87 -11.20
N GLY A 90 13.53 14.54 -11.16
CA GLY A 90 12.49 15.18 -11.98
C GLY A 90 12.54 14.73 -13.45
N GLU A 91 11.49 15.06 -14.20
CA GLU A 91 11.40 14.80 -15.66
C GLU A 91 11.62 13.32 -16.04
N GLY A 92 11.10 12.40 -15.22
CA GLY A 92 11.24 10.95 -15.46
C GLY A 92 12.59 10.35 -15.07
N ARG A 93 13.53 11.15 -14.54
CA ARG A 93 14.80 10.66 -13.99
C ARG A 93 14.62 10.14 -12.57
N GLY A 94 15.13 8.95 -12.31
CA GLY A 94 15.05 8.36 -10.98
C GLY A 94 15.94 7.14 -10.82
N ARG A 95 16.25 6.80 -9.57
CA ARG A 95 16.97 5.59 -9.20
C ARG A 95 16.33 4.99 -7.96
N VAL A 96 16.21 3.67 -7.93
CA VAL A 96 15.82 2.88 -6.76
C VAL A 96 16.86 1.79 -6.58
N ALA A 97 17.43 1.67 -5.38
CA ALA A 97 18.37 0.61 -5.03
C ALA A 97 17.79 -0.19 -3.85
N ILE A 98 17.70 -1.50 -4.02
CA ILE A 98 17.15 -2.45 -3.06
C ILE A 98 18.29 -3.40 -2.69
N PRO A 99 19.07 -3.08 -1.65
CA PRO A 99 20.08 -3.99 -1.12
C PRO A 99 19.46 -5.27 -0.55
N SER A 100 20.23 -6.34 -0.62
CA SER A 100 19.96 -7.64 -0.03
C SER A 100 21.29 -8.22 0.49
N PRO A 101 21.28 -9.27 1.33
CA PRO A 101 22.52 -9.83 1.88
C PRO A 101 23.54 -10.28 0.82
N ASP A 102 23.05 -10.80 -0.31
CA ASP A 102 23.88 -11.43 -1.35
C ASP A 102 24.01 -10.57 -2.62
N GLY A 103 23.44 -9.35 -2.62
CA GLY A 103 23.47 -8.46 -3.78
C GLY A 103 22.56 -7.25 -3.66
N GLU A 104 22.42 -6.49 -4.73
CA GLU A 104 21.51 -5.38 -4.90
C GLU A 104 20.67 -5.55 -6.18
N ARG A 105 19.41 -5.11 -6.09
CA ARG A 105 18.57 -4.82 -7.27
C ARG A 105 18.48 -3.33 -7.49
N THR A 106 18.70 -2.89 -8.72
CA THR A 106 18.68 -1.48 -9.09
C THR A 106 17.65 -1.24 -10.18
N LEU A 107 16.78 -0.24 -10.00
CA LEU A 107 15.99 0.36 -11.05
C LEU A 107 16.53 1.76 -11.32
N VAL A 108 16.70 2.15 -12.57
CA VAL A 108 17.23 3.47 -12.91
C VAL A 108 16.67 3.94 -14.24
N SER A 109 16.29 5.21 -14.28
CA SER A 109 15.71 5.89 -15.43
C SER A 109 16.47 7.18 -15.68
N ASP A 110 16.91 7.40 -16.91
CA ASP A 110 17.45 8.69 -17.37
C ASP A 110 16.37 9.61 -17.97
N GLY A 111 15.09 9.19 -17.92
CA GLY A 111 13.96 9.88 -18.53
C GLY A 111 13.59 9.37 -19.92
N THR A 112 14.48 8.64 -20.59
CA THR A 112 14.26 8.05 -21.92
C THR A 112 14.42 6.53 -21.92
N THR A 113 15.28 6.01 -21.05
CA THR A 113 15.63 4.60 -20.93
C THR A 113 15.53 4.19 -19.47
N ARG A 114 14.87 3.06 -19.23
CA ARG A 114 14.80 2.40 -17.93
C ARG A 114 15.66 1.14 -17.94
N TRP A 115 16.39 0.95 -16.86
CA TRP A 115 17.15 -0.25 -16.58
C TRP A 115 16.67 -0.88 -15.29
N ALA A 116 16.52 -2.20 -15.32
CA ALA A 116 16.37 -3.04 -14.13
C ALA A 116 17.56 -3.99 -14.08
N TYR A 117 18.35 -3.95 -13.01
CA TYR A 117 19.55 -4.75 -12.84
C TYR A 117 19.46 -5.60 -11.58
N ASP A 118 19.81 -6.87 -11.71
CA ASP A 118 20.00 -7.80 -10.60
C ASP A 118 21.48 -8.20 -10.56
N SER A 119 22.17 -7.82 -9.49
CA SER A 119 23.61 -8.07 -9.35
C SER A 119 23.97 -9.51 -8.97
N GLN A 120 23.03 -10.25 -8.37
CA GLN A 120 23.24 -11.65 -8.02
C GLN A 120 23.30 -12.48 -9.30
N ASP A 121 22.34 -12.27 -10.19
CA ASP A 121 22.27 -12.97 -11.47
C ASP A 121 23.14 -12.30 -12.56
N ARG A 122 23.65 -11.08 -12.30
CA ARG A 122 24.30 -10.21 -13.29
C ARG A 122 23.46 -10.09 -14.55
N THR A 123 22.18 -9.80 -14.38
CA THR A 123 21.26 -9.58 -15.49
C THR A 123 20.74 -8.16 -15.49
N ALA A 124 20.71 -7.52 -16.65
CA ALA A 124 20.12 -6.21 -16.84
C ALA A 124 19.03 -6.28 -17.91
N THR A 125 17.88 -5.68 -17.63
CA THR A 125 16.82 -5.47 -18.61
C THR A 125 16.75 -4.00 -18.95
N ARG A 126 16.89 -3.66 -20.23
CA ARG A 126 16.74 -2.32 -20.76
C ARG A 126 15.37 -2.20 -21.42
N SER A 127 14.63 -1.13 -21.12
CA SER A 127 13.38 -0.81 -21.80
C SER A 127 13.31 0.69 -22.04
N PRO A 128 12.58 1.16 -23.05
CA PRO A 128 12.26 2.59 -23.14
C PRO A 128 11.52 3.02 -21.87
N ALA A 129 11.84 4.20 -21.36
CA ALA A 129 10.91 4.92 -20.51
C ALA A 129 9.71 5.20 -21.41
N GLY A 130 8.60 4.49 -21.20
CA GLY A 130 7.38 4.79 -21.94
C GLY A 130 7.08 6.27 -21.76
N ASP A 131 6.43 6.90 -22.74
CA ASP A 131 5.86 8.22 -22.52
C ASP A 131 5.13 8.18 -21.18
N HIS A 132 5.27 9.23 -20.37
CA HIS A 132 4.34 9.47 -19.26
C HIS A 132 2.96 9.63 -19.91
N GLN A 133 2.34 8.53 -20.32
CA GLN A 133 0.92 8.43 -20.42
C GLN A 133 0.51 8.72 -18.99
N GLY A 134 -0.13 9.88 -18.80
CA GLY A 134 -1.07 10.01 -17.72
C GLY A 134 -2.00 8.80 -17.72
N PRO A 135 -2.88 8.67 -16.72
CA PRO A 135 -3.95 7.68 -16.80
C PRO A 135 -4.54 7.65 -18.23
N PRO A 136 -4.86 6.47 -18.78
CA PRO A 136 -5.16 6.30 -20.20
C PRO A 136 -6.28 7.24 -20.64
N GLU A 137 -6.08 8.06 -21.67
CA GLU A 137 -7.01 9.10 -22.16
C GLU A 137 -8.47 8.63 -22.08
N GLY A 138 -9.28 9.25 -21.22
CA GLY A 138 -10.68 8.86 -20.96
C GLY A 138 -10.94 7.95 -19.75
N ALA A 139 -9.95 7.70 -18.88
CA ALA A 139 -10.24 7.08 -17.57
C ALA A 139 -11.13 8.02 -16.74
N PRO A 140 -12.13 7.50 -15.99
CA PRO A 140 -12.98 8.32 -15.13
C PRO A 140 -12.12 9.18 -14.20
N GLY A 141 -12.28 10.51 -14.27
CA GLY A 141 -11.57 11.47 -13.41
C GLY A 141 -10.42 12.26 -14.03
N GLN A 142 -10.11 12.11 -15.32
CA GLN A 142 -9.01 12.86 -15.96
C GLN A 142 -9.29 14.33 -16.24
N ASP A 143 -10.53 14.67 -16.57
CA ASP A 143 -10.97 16.06 -16.72
C ASP A 143 -11.46 16.66 -15.40
N GLN A 144 -11.38 15.91 -14.30
CA GLN A 144 -11.85 16.37 -13.01
C GLN A 144 -10.76 17.17 -12.30
N ASP A 145 -11.17 18.35 -11.84
CA ASP A 145 -10.39 19.14 -10.91
C ASP A 145 -9.95 18.30 -9.69
N PRO A 146 -8.68 18.35 -9.26
CA PRO A 146 -8.15 17.53 -8.17
C PRO A 146 -8.96 17.62 -6.87
N THR A 147 -9.56 18.76 -6.56
CA THR A 147 -10.41 18.90 -5.37
C THR A 147 -11.71 18.11 -5.52
N THR A 148 -12.30 18.09 -6.72
CA THR A 148 -13.46 17.26 -7.03
C THR A 148 -13.12 15.77 -6.92
N ALA A 149 -11.98 15.36 -7.47
CA ALA A 149 -11.51 13.98 -7.39
C ALA A 149 -11.22 13.53 -5.95
N ALA A 150 -10.54 14.38 -5.15
CA ALA A 150 -10.30 14.12 -3.73
C ALA A 150 -11.61 13.97 -2.95
N THR A 151 -12.57 14.88 -3.18
CA THR A 151 -13.89 14.83 -2.53
C THR A 151 -14.60 13.52 -2.85
N GLN A 152 -14.61 13.09 -4.11
CA GLN A 152 -15.24 11.84 -4.54
C GLN A 152 -14.53 10.60 -3.95
N ALA A 153 -13.20 10.61 -3.93
CA ALA A 153 -12.40 9.53 -3.34
C ALA A 153 -12.71 9.38 -1.84
N ILE A 154 -12.68 10.49 -1.09
CA ILE A 154 -13.00 10.49 0.35
C ILE A 154 -14.46 10.09 0.59
N ALA A 155 -15.41 10.57 -0.22
CA ALA A 155 -16.81 10.18 -0.11
C ALA A 155 -17.01 8.67 -0.34
N THR A 156 -16.27 8.08 -1.29
CA THR A 156 -16.30 6.63 -1.55
C THR A 156 -15.73 5.86 -0.37
N LEU A 157 -14.56 6.26 0.14
CA LEU A 157 -13.95 5.64 1.31
C LEU A 157 -14.84 5.72 2.55
N ARG A 158 -15.59 6.81 2.71
CA ARG A 158 -16.53 7.00 3.82
C ARG A 158 -17.72 6.05 3.83
N GLN A 159 -18.01 5.37 2.71
CA GLN A 159 -19.07 4.36 2.67
C GLN A 159 -18.75 3.16 3.55
N THR A 160 -17.46 2.81 3.68
CA THR A 160 -16.97 1.61 4.39
C THR A 160 -16.00 1.95 5.52
N SER A 161 -15.64 3.23 5.68
CA SER A 161 -14.62 3.68 6.64
C SER A 161 -14.96 5.00 7.32
N THR A 162 -14.43 5.24 8.51
CA THR A 162 -14.20 6.60 9.00
C THR A 162 -12.89 7.11 8.40
N VAL A 163 -12.91 8.32 7.86
CA VAL A 163 -11.71 8.97 7.30
C VAL A 163 -11.48 10.30 8.03
N ALA A 164 -10.33 10.42 8.69
CA ALA A 164 -10.00 11.57 9.53
C ALA A 164 -8.53 11.98 9.35
N VAL A 165 -8.22 13.26 9.59
CA VAL A 165 -6.86 13.71 9.88
C VAL A 165 -6.74 13.73 11.40
N ASP A 166 -6.12 12.71 11.96
CA ASP A 166 -6.07 12.46 13.40
C ASP A 166 -4.64 12.57 13.91
N GLY A 167 -4.31 13.76 14.41
CA GLY A 167 -3.01 14.07 14.97
C GLY A 167 -1.94 14.42 13.94
N THR A 168 -0.71 14.48 14.44
CA THR A 168 0.49 14.82 13.69
C THR A 168 1.60 13.88 14.10
N ALA A 169 2.58 13.70 13.22
CA ALA A 169 3.74 12.89 13.46
C ALA A 169 5.00 13.63 13.03
N GLU A 170 6.14 13.13 13.46
CA GLU A 170 7.44 13.45 12.87
C GLU A 170 7.96 12.21 12.15
N VAL A 171 8.28 12.32 10.87
CA VAL A 171 8.82 11.24 10.04
C VAL A 171 10.06 11.76 9.33
N ALA A 172 11.19 11.07 9.47
CA ALA A 172 12.49 11.50 8.93
C ALA A 172 12.84 12.97 9.28
N GLY A 173 12.54 13.40 10.51
CA GLY A 173 12.77 14.78 10.98
C GLY A 173 11.80 15.82 10.41
N ARG A 174 10.68 15.39 9.82
CA ARG A 174 9.68 16.29 9.20
C ARG A 174 8.33 16.16 9.85
N ALA A 175 7.72 17.30 10.16
CA ALA A 175 6.35 17.34 10.66
C ALA A 175 5.37 16.86 9.57
N ALA A 176 4.41 16.05 9.95
CA ALA A 176 3.45 15.42 9.05
C ALA A 176 2.04 15.39 9.64
N TYR A 177 1.05 15.55 8.78
CA TYR A 177 -0.36 15.24 9.08
C TYR A 177 -0.57 13.73 9.03
N GLN A 178 -1.39 13.18 9.92
CA GLN A 178 -1.75 11.76 9.89
C GLN A 178 -3.17 11.58 9.35
N LEU A 179 -3.28 11.10 8.11
CA LEU A 179 -4.55 10.62 7.56
C LEU A 179 -4.81 9.21 8.07
N VAL A 180 -5.96 8.98 8.70
CA VAL A 180 -6.35 7.71 9.30
C VAL A 180 -7.63 7.21 8.65
N LEU A 181 -7.59 5.96 8.19
CA LEU A 181 -8.72 5.22 7.64
C LEU A 181 -9.04 4.07 8.59
N THR A 182 -10.22 4.10 9.19
CA THR A 182 -10.69 3.06 10.12
C THR A 182 -11.91 2.37 9.50
N PRO A 183 -11.87 1.05 9.23
CA PRO A 183 -13.05 0.32 8.75
C PRO A 183 -14.27 0.52 9.67
N GLN A 184 -15.46 0.57 9.10
CA GLN A 184 -16.69 0.63 9.90
C GLN A 184 -16.89 -0.67 10.70
N PRO A 185 -17.61 -0.64 11.84
CA PRO A 185 -17.85 -1.83 12.66
C PRO A 185 -18.60 -2.97 11.94
N THR A 186 -19.27 -2.67 10.82
CA THR A 186 -19.96 -3.64 9.97
C THR A 186 -19.02 -4.40 9.02
N GLU A 187 -17.82 -3.89 8.80
CA GLU A 187 -16.82 -4.53 7.95
C GLU A 187 -16.17 -5.72 8.67
N ARG A 188 -16.12 -6.85 8.00
CA ARG A 188 -15.48 -8.11 8.38
C ARG A 188 -14.06 -8.17 7.84
N THR A 189 -13.20 -7.31 8.35
CA THR A 189 -11.78 -7.23 7.96
C THR A 189 -10.82 -7.59 9.12
N LEU A 190 -9.62 -8.06 8.75
CA LEU A 190 -8.49 -8.25 9.67
C LEU A 190 -7.77 -6.93 10.00
N LEU A 191 -8.08 -5.86 9.26
CA LEU A 191 -7.47 -4.55 9.47
C LEU A 191 -8.19 -3.77 10.55
N ARG A 192 -7.42 -3.15 11.45
CA ARG A 192 -7.93 -2.22 12.45
C ARG A 192 -7.96 -0.80 11.88
N GLU A 193 -6.90 -0.38 11.24
CA GLU A 193 -6.79 0.93 10.58
C GLU A 193 -5.57 0.99 9.66
N VAL A 194 -5.59 1.95 8.74
CA VAL A 194 -4.46 2.34 7.91
C VAL A 194 -4.15 3.81 8.20
N ARG A 195 -2.88 4.12 8.44
CA ARG A 195 -2.39 5.49 8.67
C ARG A 195 -1.43 5.89 7.58
N VAL A 196 -1.56 7.12 7.09
CA VAL A 196 -0.64 7.73 6.12
C VAL A 196 -0.15 9.05 6.70
N ALA A 197 1.15 9.16 6.95
CA ALA A 197 1.79 10.41 7.31
C ALA A 197 2.10 11.20 6.04
N VAL A 198 1.61 12.44 5.95
CA VAL A 198 1.77 13.35 4.81
C VAL A 198 2.52 14.59 5.27
N ASP A 199 3.64 14.89 4.60
CA ASP A 199 4.50 16.02 4.94
C ASP A 199 3.75 17.35 5.03
N ALA A 200 4.04 18.11 6.08
CA ALA A 200 3.36 19.37 6.38
C ALA A 200 3.71 20.50 5.39
N GLU A 201 4.80 20.38 4.63
CA GLU A 201 5.27 21.42 3.71
C GLU A 201 5.11 21.02 2.25
N THR A 202 5.62 19.84 1.88
CA THR A 202 5.70 19.35 0.50
C THR A 202 4.49 18.51 0.08
N ARG A 203 3.66 18.10 1.05
CA ARG A 203 2.52 17.19 0.85
C ARG A 203 2.90 15.83 0.27
N LEU A 204 4.16 15.42 0.38
CA LEU A 204 4.57 14.05 0.04
C LEU A 204 4.14 13.06 1.13
N PRO A 205 3.58 11.90 0.77
CA PRO A 205 3.43 10.80 1.71
C PRO A 205 4.80 10.34 2.20
N LEU A 206 5.01 10.36 3.52
CA LEU A 206 6.27 10.01 4.16
C LEU A 206 6.25 8.61 4.78
N GLN A 207 5.10 8.15 5.25
CA GLN A 207 4.97 6.83 5.87
C GLN A 207 3.55 6.26 5.69
N LEU A 208 3.48 4.97 5.40
CA LEU A 208 2.29 4.14 5.46
C LEU A 208 2.43 3.18 6.63
N THR A 209 1.42 3.08 7.47
CA THR A 209 1.34 2.11 8.58
C THR A 209 0.02 1.37 8.49
N VAL A 210 0.09 0.04 8.52
CA VAL A 210 -1.08 -0.86 8.51
C VAL A 210 -1.15 -1.57 9.84
N LEU A 211 -2.27 -1.46 10.54
CA LEU A 211 -2.46 -2.07 11.85
C LEU A 211 -3.53 -3.15 11.78
N ALA A 212 -3.21 -4.34 12.29
CA ALA A 212 -4.12 -5.47 12.36
C ALA A 212 -5.02 -5.42 13.59
N GLN A 213 -6.18 -6.08 13.51
CA GLN A 213 -7.03 -6.34 14.67
C GLN A 213 -6.28 -7.18 15.70
N GLY A 214 -6.46 -6.87 16.99
CA GLY A 214 -5.82 -7.60 18.09
C GLY A 214 -4.34 -7.30 18.32
N SER A 215 -3.73 -6.37 17.57
CA SER A 215 -2.36 -5.90 17.80
C SER A 215 -2.28 -4.37 17.91
N ALA A 216 -1.43 -3.90 18.82
CA ALA A 216 -1.03 -2.50 18.90
C ALA A 216 0.14 -2.18 17.97
N GLU A 217 0.96 -3.19 17.63
CA GLU A 217 2.11 -3.04 16.74
C GLU A 217 1.66 -3.04 15.26
N PRO A 218 2.33 -2.27 14.39
CA PRO A 218 2.09 -2.33 12.95
C PRO A 218 2.34 -3.72 12.39
N ALA A 219 1.44 -4.18 11.51
CA ALA A 219 1.66 -5.39 10.73
C ALA A 219 2.52 -5.11 9.48
N LEU A 220 2.49 -3.87 8.99
CA LEU A 220 3.35 -3.35 7.93
C LEU A 220 3.60 -1.87 8.19
N GLN A 221 4.85 -1.44 8.10
CA GLN A 221 5.23 -0.04 8.04
C GLN A 221 6.19 0.19 6.89
N VAL A 222 5.90 1.20 6.07
CA VAL A 222 6.76 1.62 4.96
C VAL A 222 6.93 3.12 5.07
N GLY A 223 8.13 3.62 5.34
CA GLY A 223 8.33 5.05 5.51
C GLY A 223 9.77 5.50 5.33
N PHE A 224 9.96 6.79 5.08
CA PHE A 224 11.30 7.37 5.05
C PHE A 224 11.92 7.33 6.44
N SER A 225 13.11 6.73 6.55
CA SER A 225 14.01 6.93 7.68
C SER A 225 14.82 8.21 7.49
N GLU A 226 15.15 8.55 6.25
CA GLU A 226 15.84 9.78 5.86
C GLU A 226 15.25 10.35 4.57
N ILE A 227 15.15 11.69 4.48
CA ILE A 227 14.75 12.38 3.25
C ILE A 227 15.46 13.72 3.12
N THR A 228 15.97 13.99 1.91
CA THR A 228 16.63 15.24 1.54
C THR A 228 16.05 15.75 0.22
N TYR A 229 15.64 17.02 0.20
CA TYR A 229 15.12 17.67 -1.00
C TYR A 229 16.21 18.47 -1.72
N GLY A 230 16.07 18.57 -3.03
CA GLY A 230 16.94 19.39 -3.87
C GLY A 230 17.59 18.62 -5.01
N PRO A 231 18.31 19.32 -5.90
CA PRO A 231 18.94 18.72 -7.08
C PRO A 231 19.84 17.55 -6.72
N GLN A 232 19.75 16.49 -7.52
CA GLN A 232 20.57 15.28 -7.38
C GLN A 232 21.67 15.27 -8.44
N ASP A 233 22.79 14.60 -8.14
CA ASP A 233 23.86 14.41 -9.13
C ASP A 233 23.30 13.68 -10.37
N PRO A 234 23.39 14.26 -11.59
CA PRO A 234 22.85 13.64 -12.80
C PRO A 234 23.41 12.24 -13.08
N SER A 235 24.62 11.94 -12.63
CA SER A 235 25.25 10.63 -12.82
C SER A 235 24.49 9.48 -12.13
N LEU A 236 23.72 9.77 -11.07
CA LEU A 236 22.87 8.78 -10.38
C LEU A 236 21.81 8.17 -11.31
N PHE A 237 21.41 8.90 -12.34
CA PHE A 237 20.37 8.51 -13.28
C PHE A 237 20.92 7.84 -14.53
N THR A 238 22.25 7.76 -14.65
CA THR A 238 22.91 7.03 -15.73
C THR A 238 23.25 5.61 -15.26
N PHE A 239 23.10 4.63 -16.15
CA PHE A 239 23.44 3.25 -15.83
C PHE A 239 24.25 2.60 -16.94
N THR A 240 25.40 2.08 -16.55
CA THR A 240 26.25 1.24 -17.39
C THR A 240 26.30 -0.15 -16.76
N PRO A 241 25.80 -1.19 -17.45
CA PRO A 241 25.88 -2.56 -16.96
C PRO A 241 27.33 -2.94 -16.61
N PRO A 242 27.60 -3.49 -15.41
CA PRO A 242 28.94 -3.95 -15.05
C PRO A 242 29.47 -5.03 -16.02
N PRO A 243 30.80 -5.19 -16.15
CA PRO A 243 31.39 -6.24 -17.00
C PRO A 243 30.85 -7.64 -16.66
N GLY A 244 30.51 -8.42 -17.68
CA GLY A 244 29.93 -9.76 -17.52
C GLY A 244 28.41 -9.78 -17.26
N THR A 245 27.74 -8.63 -17.35
CA THR A 245 26.27 -8.55 -17.26
C THR A 245 25.61 -9.05 -18.54
N THR A 246 24.63 -9.93 -18.40
CA THR A 246 23.75 -10.34 -19.50
C THR A 246 22.67 -9.28 -19.68
N VAL A 247 22.73 -8.53 -20.77
CA VAL A 247 21.73 -7.50 -21.10
C VAL A 247 20.62 -8.09 -21.95
N ARG A 248 19.37 -7.81 -21.57
CA ARG A 248 18.15 -8.15 -22.31
C ARG A 248 17.42 -6.87 -22.67
N ASP A 249 16.88 -6.81 -23.88
CA ASP A 249 15.90 -5.78 -24.23
C ASP A 249 14.53 -6.25 -23.76
N GLY A 250 13.92 -5.50 -22.85
CA GLY A 250 12.51 -5.60 -22.54
C GLY A 250 11.71 -4.82 -23.58
N GLN A 251 10.63 -5.41 -24.09
CA GLN A 251 9.62 -4.64 -24.81
C GLN A 251 9.00 -3.61 -23.85
N ASP A 252 8.44 -2.53 -24.41
CA ASP A 252 7.88 -1.37 -23.70
C ASP A 252 7.33 -1.71 -22.32
N GLY A 253 7.50 -0.83 -21.34
CA GLY A 253 7.00 -1.02 -19.98
C GLY A 253 5.48 -1.05 -19.82
N GLY A 254 4.77 -1.73 -20.72
CA GLY A 254 3.71 -2.63 -20.31
C GLY A 254 4.21 -3.55 -19.20
N ARG A 255 3.30 -3.85 -18.28
CA ARG A 255 3.41 -4.96 -17.33
C ARG A 255 4.12 -6.14 -18.01
N PRO A 256 4.93 -6.95 -17.29
CA PRO A 256 5.62 -8.10 -17.86
C PRO A 256 4.69 -8.84 -18.85
N ASP A 257 5.02 -8.76 -20.14
CA ASP A 257 4.25 -9.35 -21.23
C ASP A 257 4.46 -10.88 -21.23
N GLY A 258 3.93 -11.48 -20.17
CA GLY A 258 3.30 -12.79 -20.16
C GLY A 258 1.83 -12.66 -19.70
N GLN A 259 1.24 -11.47 -19.84
CA GLN A 259 -0.11 -11.13 -19.41
C GLN A 259 -0.90 -10.28 -20.41
N GLN A 260 -0.48 -10.22 -21.68
CA GLN A 260 -1.40 -9.90 -22.77
C GLN A 260 -1.81 -11.22 -23.42
N GLY A 261 -3.04 -11.65 -23.12
CA GLY A 261 -3.59 -12.92 -23.60
C GLY A 261 -3.51 -14.10 -22.64
N ARG A 262 -3.32 -13.90 -21.32
CA ARG A 262 -3.82 -14.91 -20.38
C ARG A 262 -5.33 -14.93 -20.56
N PRO A 263 -5.99 -16.07 -20.83
CA PRO A 263 -7.43 -16.12 -20.72
C PRO A 263 -7.75 -15.55 -19.34
N GLU A 264 -8.66 -14.57 -19.28
CA GLU A 264 -9.27 -14.16 -18.03
C GLU A 264 -9.93 -15.41 -17.44
N GLY A 265 -9.14 -16.21 -16.71
CA GLY A 265 -9.68 -17.23 -15.85
C GLY A 265 -10.50 -16.45 -14.85
N GLU A 266 -11.83 -16.50 -15.02
CA GLU A 266 -12.88 -15.75 -14.31
C GLU A 266 -12.38 -15.19 -12.98
N ARG A 267 -11.80 -13.99 -13.03
CA ARG A 267 -11.47 -13.23 -11.83
C ARG A 267 -12.74 -12.52 -11.42
N ARG A 268 -13.32 -12.95 -10.31
CA ARG A 268 -14.51 -12.34 -9.73
C ARG A 268 -14.17 -11.72 -8.39
N THR A 269 -14.83 -10.61 -8.11
CA THR A 269 -14.76 -9.91 -6.82
C THR A 269 -16.05 -10.19 -6.06
N VAL A 270 -15.94 -10.48 -4.77
CA VAL A 270 -17.07 -10.75 -3.87
C VAL A 270 -16.98 -9.83 -2.67
N GLY A 271 -18.10 -9.19 -2.33
CA GLY A 271 -18.13 -8.16 -1.29
C GLY A 271 -17.65 -6.80 -1.80
N ASP A 272 -17.71 -5.82 -0.92
CA ASP A 272 -17.37 -4.42 -1.18
C ASP A 272 -16.43 -3.93 -0.07
N GLY A 273 -15.75 -2.80 -0.29
CA GLY A 273 -14.96 -2.17 0.77
C GLY A 273 -13.85 -3.05 1.33
N TRP A 274 -13.79 -3.15 2.67
CA TRP A 274 -12.79 -3.93 3.38
C TRP A 274 -13.11 -5.42 3.42
N ASP A 275 -14.35 -5.80 3.05
CA ASP A 275 -14.84 -7.18 2.97
C ASP A 275 -14.50 -7.86 1.64
N THR A 276 -13.83 -7.13 0.74
CA THR A 276 -13.57 -7.56 -0.61
C THR A 276 -12.69 -8.83 -0.65
N VAL A 277 -13.19 -9.85 -1.33
CA VAL A 277 -12.47 -11.08 -1.67
C VAL A 277 -12.31 -11.17 -3.18
N ILE A 278 -11.08 -11.34 -3.63
CA ILE A 278 -10.76 -11.65 -5.02
C ILE A 278 -10.70 -13.16 -5.16
N VAL A 279 -11.52 -13.72 -6.04
CA VAL A 279 -11.51 -15.13 -6.41
C VAL A 279 -11.07 -15.25 -7.86
N GLY A 280 -10.10 -16.11 -8.12
CA GLY A 280 -9.66 -16.45 -9.47
C GLY A 280 -9.16 -17.87 -9.55
N ARG A 281 -8.60 -18.26 -10.69
CA ARG A 281 -7.86 -19.50 -10.83
C ARG A 281 -6.38 -19.22 -10.97
N ALA A 282 -5.56 -20.07 -10.35
CA ALA A 282 -4.15 -20.11 -10.71
C ALA A 282 -4.05 -20.42 -12.23
N PRO A 283 -3.14 -19.77 -12.97
CA PRO A 283 -2.94 -20.17 -14.36
C PRO A 283 -2.61 -21.66 -14.39
N ALA A 284 -3.37 -22.43 -15.18
CA ALA A 284 -3.02 -23.80 -15.49
C ALA A 284 -1.59 -23.77 -16.05
N ARG A 285 -0.71 -24.64 -15.56
CA ARG A 285 0.55 -24.90 -16.25
C ARG A 285 0.18 -25.58 -17.56
N GLU A 286 0.02 -24.81 -18.63
CA GLU A 286 -0.04 -25.36 -19.98
C GLU A 286 1.33 -25.96 -20.30
N GLY A 287 1.35 -27.29 -20.45
CA GLY A 287 2.57 -28.06 -20.66
C GLY A 287 2.54 -29.34 -19.82
N GLY A 288 1.77 -30.32 -20.29
CA GLY A 288 1.94 -31.69 -19.84
C GLY A 288 3.30 -32.19 -20.30
N GLU A 289 4.28 -32.17 -19.41
CA GLU A 289 5.47 -33.01 -19.39
C GLU A 289 6.23 -32.70 -18.09
N GLN A 290 6.88 -33.70 -17.54
CA GLN A 290 7.64 -33.65 -16.28
C GLN A 290 8.79 -32.64 -16.37
N GLN A 291 8.49 -31.34 -16.30
CA GLN A 291 9.48 -30.32 -15.99
C GLN A 291 9.71 -30.39 -14.48
N GLN A 292 10.86 -30.94 -14.13
CA GLN A 292 11.37 -31.02 -12.77
C GLN A 292 11.11 -29.68 -12.09
N ARG A 293 10.43 -29.75 -10.94
CA ARG A 293 10.18 -28.63 -10.04
C ARG A 293 11.48 -27.81 -9.97
N PRO A 294 11.46 -26.47 -10.17
CA PRO A 294 12.67 -25.67 -9.96
C PRO A 294 13.23 -26.04 -8.59
N GLU A 295 14.48 -26.49 -8.53
CA GLU A 295 15.11 -26.84 -7.25
C GLU A 295 14.99 -25.61 -6.33
N GLY A 296 14.26 -25.75 -5.21
CA GLY A 296 13.97 -24.66 -4.27
C GLY A 296 12.61 -23.97 -4.41
N ALA A 297 11.73 -24.35 -5.35
CA ALA A 297 10.35 -23.85 -5.35
C ALA A 297 9.59 -24.41 -4.12
N PRO A 298 9.05 -23.54 -3.24
CA PRO A 298 8.37 -23.98 -2.02
C PRO A 298 7.19 -24.88 -2.39
N ASP A 299 7.09 -25.99 -1.67
CA ASP A 299 5.93 -26.86 -1.79
C ASP A 299 4.72 -26.14 -1.19
N LEU A 300 3.92 -25.51 -2.05
CA LEU A 300 2.70 -24.80 -1.63
C LEU A 300 1.72 -25.75 -0.94
N SER A 301 1.81 -27.07 -1.20
CA SER A 301 1.02 -28.11 -0.50
C SER A 301 1.42 -28.27 0.96
N ALA A 302 2.63 -27.85 1.34
CA ALA A 302 3.12 -27.85 2.72
C ALA A 302 2.81 -26.53 3.45
N LEU A 303 2.41 -25.48 2.74
CA LEU A 303 2.06 -24.18 3.31
C LEU A 303 0.57 -24.10 3.63
N GLY A 304 0.24 -23.47 4.76
CA GLY A 304 -1.14 -23.25 5.20
C GLY A 304 -1.76 -24.44 5.96
N THR A 305 -2.98 -24.24 6.48
CA THR A 305 -3.76 -25.23 7.23
C THR A 305 -4.84 -25.87 6.33
N PRO A 306 -5.12 -27.18 6.45
CA PRO A 306 -6.23 -27.79 5.72
C PRO A 306 -7.55 -27.12 6.08
N VAL A 307 -8.36 -26.81 5.07
CA VAL A 307 -9.69 -26.21 5.22
C VAL A 307 -10.65 -26.90 4.24
N SER A 308 -11.93 -26.97 4.62
CA SER A 308 -12.99 -27.50 3.75
C SER A 308 -14.28 -26.72 3.94
N GLY A 309 -15.14 -26.76 2.92
CA GLY A 309 -16.45 -26.12 2.91
C GLY A 309 -17.32 -26.62 1.75
N PRO A 310 -18.48 -25.99 1.51
CA PRO A 310 -19.38 -26.36 0.41
C PRO A 310 -18.73 -26.32 -0.97
N TRP A 311 -17.65 -25.55 -1.12
CA TRP A 311 -16.86 -25.40 -2.34
C TRP A 311 -15.77 -26.47 -2.50
N GLY A 312 -15.64 -27.43 -1.57
CA GLY A 312 -14.63 -28.48 -1.60
C GLY A 312 -13.58 -28.35 -0.50
N SER A 313 -12.35 -28.79 -0.77
CA SER A 313 -11.21 -28.74 0.15
C SER A 313 -10.07 -27.91 -0.42
N GLY A 314 -9.17 -27.48 0.47
CA GLY A 314 -7.99 -26.71 0.12
C GLY A 314 -7.12 -26.41 1.32
N ARG A 315 -6.26 -25.40 1.17
CA ARG A 315 -5.36 -24.92 2.21
C ARG A 315 -5.53 -23.41 2.42
N ALA A 316 -5.62 -23.00 3.67
CA ALA A 316 -5.69 -21.62 4.10
C ALA A 316 -4.31 -21.14 4.57
N ILE A 317 -3.85 -20.01 4.05
CA ILE A 317 -2.66 -19.30 4.51
C ILE A 317 -3.15 -17.99 5.12
N THR A 318 -2.89 -17.81 6.41
CA THR A 318 -3.32 -16.63 7.16
C THR A 318 -2.11 -15.84 7.62
N THR A 319 -2.18 -14.52 7.42
CA THR A 319 -1.21 -13.52 7.86
C THR A 319 -1.88 -12.60 8.89
N ALA A 320 -1.15 -11.64 9.44
CA ALA A 320 -1.72 -10.66 10.36
C ALA A 320 -2.85 -9.82 9.73
N VAL A 321 -2.83 -9.62 8.41
CA VAL A 321 -3.76 -8.70 7.71
C VAL A 321 -4.53 -9.33 6.57
N ALA A 322 -4.19 -10.55 6.14
CA ALA A 322 -4.78 -11.17 4.97
C ALA A 322 -4.92 -12.69 5.13
N THR A 323 -5.93 -13.21 4.46
CA THR A 323 -6.12 -14.65 4.30
C THR A 323 -6.10 -14.98 2.82
N VAL A 324 -5.49 -16.12 2.48
CA VAL A 324 -5.53 -16.72 1.15
C VAL A 324 -5.99 -18.17 1.28
N ILE A 325 -6.96 -18.60 0.48
CA ILE A 325 -7.34 -20.00 0.34
C ILE A 325 -6.97 -20.46 -1.07
N VAL A 326 -6.17 -21.52 -1.15
CA VAL A 326 -5.90 -22.25 -2.38
C VAL A 326 -6.68 -23.56 -2.32
N THR A 327 -7.66 -23.70 -3.20
CA THR A 327 -8.52 -24.88 -3.30
C THR A 327 -7.86 -25.99 -4.11
N ASP A 328 -8.23 -27.24 -3.85
CA ASP A 328 -7.68 -28.41 -4.55
C ASP A 328 -8.05 -28.45 -6.04
N ASP A 329 -9.13 -27.74 -6.44
CA ASP A 329 -9.56 -27.59 -7.84
C ASP A 329 -8.84 -26.44 -8.59
N GLY A 330 -7.90 -25.74 -7.94
CA GLY A 330 -7.06 -24.71 -8.53
C GLY A 330 -7.62 -23.28 -8.44
N ARG A 331 -8.76 -23.05 -7.78
CA ARG A 331 -9.19 -21.68 -7.41
C ARG A 331 -8.34 -21.12 -6.28
N ILE A 332 -8.13 -19.82 -6.32
CA ILE A 332 -7.49 -19.02 -5.28
C ILE A 332 -8.46 -17.93 -4.85
N ALA A 333 -8.71 -17.82 -3.55
CA ALA A 333 -9.40 -16.68 -2.94
C ALA A 333 -8.45 -15.92 -2.03
N ALA A 334 -8.44 -14.59 -2.10
CA ALA A 334 -7.58 -13.75 -1.27
C ALA A 334 -8.30 -12.47 -0.85
N GLY A 335 -8.10 -12.05 0.40
CA GLY A 335 -8.66 -10.80 0.92
C GLY A 335 -8.08 -10.43 2.29
N ALA A 336 -8.23 -9.17 2.68
CA ALA A 336 -7.83 -8.66 3.99
C ALA A 336 -8.87 -8.99 5.08
N VAL A 337 -9.39 -10.20 5.06
CA VAL A 337 -10.59 -10.61 5.80
C VAL A 337 -10.37 -11.96 6.49
N PRO A 338 -11.14 -12.28 7.54
CA PRO A 338 -11.08 -13.59 8.17
C PRO A 338 -11.39 -14.73 7.19
N GLN A 339 -10.85 -15.92 7.46
CA GLN A 339 -11.05 -17.14 6.64
C GLN A 339 -12.53 -17.44 6.33
N GLN A 340 -13.43 -17.14 7.27
CA GLN A 340 -14.87 -17.35 7.09
C GLN A 340 -15.41 -16.57 5.87
N VAL A 341 -14.97 -15.33 5.69
CA VAL A 341 -15.42 -14.48 4.57
C VAL A 341 -14.97 -15.05 3.23
N LEU A 342 -13.73 -15.57 3.14
CA LEU A 342 -13.26 -16.28 1.95
C LEU A 342 -14.04 -17.56 1.68
N THR A 343 -14.40 -18.29 2.74
CA THR A 343 -15.17 -19.54 2.63
C THR A 343 -16.57 -19.28 2.08
N GLU A 344 -17.22 -18.22 2.54
CA GLU A 344 -18.51 -17.76 2.02
C GLU A 344 -18.39 -17.26 0.58
N ALA A 345 -17.33 -16.49 0.28
CA ALA A 345 -17.08 -16.01 -1.07
C ALA A 345 -16.90 -17.16 -2.07
N LEU A 346 -16.12 -18.19 -1.73
CA LEU A 346 -15.87 -19.36 -2.57
C LEU A 346 -17.11 -20.25 -2.78
N ALA A 347 -18.12 -20.16 -1.90
CA ALA A 347 -19.36 -20.92 -1.99
C ALA A 347 -20.41 -20.31 -2.93
N GLN A 348 -20.22 -19.06 -3.35
CA GLN A 348 -21.02 -18.38 -4.38
C GLN A 348 -20.55 -18.76 -5.78
#